data_AF-A0A416H8Y3-F1
#
_entry.id   AF-A0A416H8Y3-F1
#
_cell.length_a   1.000
_cell.length_b   1.000
_cell.length_c   1.000
_cell.angle_alpha   90.00
_cell.angle_beta   90.00
_cell.angle_gamma   90.00
#
_symmetry.space_group_name_H-M   'P 1'
#
loop_
_entity.id
_entity.type
_entity.pdbx_description
1 polymer ?
#
loop_
_entity_poly.entity_id
_entity_poly.type
_entity_poly.pdbx_seq_one_letter_code
_entity_poly.pdbx_strand_id
1 'polypeptide(L)'
;ENTAVSIHGDGRLEANGGNSSAGIGGSTGGSGGTIEIKGGTVTANGGPGGAGIGGGGGSGGTITISGGTVMANSGSHGAGIGGGYDGSGGTIAISGGTVTATGSDGAGIGGGSGSYGGTITISGGTVTATSTGGAGIGGGFSSNGYGGSGGTITISGGTVTATSYNSAGIGGGYGYGDTGGGSGTAGGDGGRFTINGNAVVFATSNQASPIGGGPGGGDGTKELIKGVVFEGSNGTVCGSPELPGDITIPYGSTLTVPDGATLTIPDNTALTNNGRIENHGTVNGTGTLVNNGTVNDHSGGTSATVNGTGTVNKPSAVKITF
;
A
#
# COMPACT_ATOMS: atom_id res chain seq x y z
N GLU A 1 14.18 -29.48 -7.77
CA GLU A 1 14.91 -29.09 -6.56
C GLU A 1 14.04 -28.17 -5.73
N ASN A 2 14.07 -28.28 -4.41
CA ASN A 2 13.23 -27.51 -3.50
C ASN A 2 13.80 -26.08 -3.39
N THR A 3 13.30 -25.13 -4.19
CA THR A 3 13.78 -23.74 -4.26
C THR A 3 13.20 -22.87 -3.14
N ALA A 4 13.31 -23.36 -1.90
CA ALA A 4 12.79 -22.69 -0.71
C ALA A 4 13.92 -21.95 0.04
N VAL A 5 13.71 -20.66 0.30
CA VAL A 5 14.56 -19.83 1.17
C VAL A 5 13.76 -19.48 2.43
N SER A 6 14.33 -19.70 3.61
CA SER A 6 13.75 -19.28 4.89
C SER A 6 14.78 -18.50 5.70
N ILE A 7 14.45 -17.27 6.09
CA ILE A 7 15.31 -16.35 6.85
C ILE A 7 14.66 -16.10 8.22
N HIS A 8 15.44 -16.26 9.29
CA HIS A 8 14.97 -16.16 10.67
C HIS A 8 16.09 -15.68 11.62
N GLY A 9 15.72 -15.35 12.85
CA GLY A 9 16.63 -14.78 13.87
C GLY A 9 16.80 -13.27 13.71
N ASP A 10 17.74 -12.67 14.45
CA ASP A 10 17.87 -11.21 14.55
C ASP A 10 19.09 -10.66 13.79
N GLY A 11 19.73 -11.52 12.98
CA GLY A 11 20.92 -11.16 12.22
C GLY A 11 20.66 -10.21 11.06
N ARG A 12 21.74 -9.71 10.45
CA ARG A 12 21.70 -8.92 9.21
C ARG A 12 22.04 -9.79 8.01
N LEU A 13 21.23 -9.72 6.96
CA LEU A 13 21.49 -10.29 5.64
C LEU A 13 21.49 -9.18 4.59
N GLU A 14 22.50 -9.17 3.74
CA GLU A 14 22.54 -8.34 2.55
C GLU A 14 22.77 -9.23 1.32
N ALA A 15 21.86 -9.16 0.36
CA ALA A 15 21.85 -10.00 -0.83
C ALA A 15 21.74 -9.15 -2.10
N ASN A 16 22.66 -9.38 -3.05
CA ASN A 16 22.78 -8.59 -4.27
C ASN A 16 22.67 -9.49 -5.49
N GLY A 17 21.67 -9.23 -6.33
CA GLY A 17 21.42 -9.95 -7.57
C GLY A 17 22.35 -9.52 -8.70
N GLY A 18 22.78 -10.48 -9.51
CA GLY A 18 23.42 -10.21 -10.80
C GLY A 18 22.42 -9.71 -11.85
N ASN A 19 22.89 -9.48 -13.09
CA ASN A 19 22.01 -9.06 -14.19
C ASN A 19 20.79 -10.01 -14.32
N SER A 20 19.60 -9.42 -14.34
CA SER A 20 18.31 -10.11 -14.40
C SER A 20 18.14 -11.17 -13.31
N SER A 21 18.76 -11.01 -12.15
CA SER A 21 18.65 -11.91 -11.02
C SER A 21 18.11 -11.17 -9.81
N ALA A 22 17.30 -11.86 -9.02
CA ALA A 22 16.78 -11.28 -7.80
C ALA A 22 17.88 -11.13 -6.75
N GLY A 23 17.72 -10.19 -5.81
CA GLY A 23 18.57 -10.13 -4.63
C GLY A 23 18.41 -11.40 -3.80
N ILE A 24 17.16 -11.82 -3.56
CA ILE A 24 16.79 -13.10 -2.98
C ILE A 24 15.72 -13.75 -3.86
N GLY A 25 16.01 -14.94 -4.40
CA GLY A 25 15.06 -15.71 -5.20
C GLY A 25 15.64 -16.21 -6.52
N GLY A 26 14.97 -15.88 -7.63
CA GLY A 26 15.26 -16.42 -8.96
C GLY A 26 16.53 -15.85 -9.59
N SER A 27 17.22 -16.70 -10.36
CA SER A 27 18.32 -16.31 -11.26
C SER A 27 17.79 -15.67 -12.55
N THR A 28 18.68 -15.33 -13.48
CA THR A 28 18.34 -14.91 -14.85
C THR A 28 17.24 -15.75 -15.49
N GLY A 29 16.11 -15.11 -15.81
CA GLY A 29 14.91 -15.74 -16.37
C GLY A 29 14.12 -16.66 -15.43
N GLY A 30 14.58 -16.82 -14.19
CA GLY A 30 13.98 -17.69 -13.18
C GLY A 30 12.92 -17.00 -12.35
N SER A 31 11.93 -17.80 -11.92
CA SER A 31 10.90 -17.39 -10.94
C SER A 31 11.45 -17.45 -9.50
N GLY A 32 10.83 -16.71 -8.59
CA GLY A 32 11.31 -16.53 -7.21
C GLY A 32 11.22 -17.71 -6.25
N GLY A 33 10.63 -18.85 -6.66
CA GLY A 33 10.47 -20.01 -5.78
C GLY A 33 9.59 -19.71 -4.57
N THR A 34 9.86 -20.37 -3.43
CA THR A 34 9.20 -20.09 -2.15
C THR A 34 10.16 -19.33 -1.24
N ILE A 35 9.79 -18.14 -0.78
CA ILE A 35 10.64 -17.28 0.04
C ILE A 35 9.88 -16.93 1.33
N GLU A 36 10.50 -17.17 2.47
CA GLU A 36 9.93 -16.92 3.79
C GLU A 36 10.89 -16.07 4.63
N ILE A 37 10.43 -14.92 5.13
CA ILE A 37 11.19 -14.04 6.02
C ILE A 37 10.43 -13.88 7.33
N LYS A 38 11.01 -14.40 8.42
CA LYS A 38 10.41 -14.40 9.77
C LYS A 38 11.03 -13.36 10.71
N GLY A 39 12.23 -12.87 10.39
CA GLY A 39 12.98 -11.98 11.27
C GLY A 39 14.26 -11.46 10.63
N GLY A 40 14.97 -10.63 11.39
CA GLY A 40 16.28 -10.08 11.03
C GLY A 40 16.18 -8.76 10.27
N THR A 41 17.34 -8.20 9.94
CA THR A 41 17.45 -7.07 9.01
C THR A 41 17.87 -7.59 7.65
N VAL A 42 16.96 -7.57 6.68
CA VAL A 42 17.18 -8.09 5.33
C VAL A 42 17.24 -6.93 4.35
N THR A 43 18.34 -6.81 3.62
CA THR A 43 18.48 -5.92 2.47
C THR A 43 18.68 -6.77 1.21
N ALA A 44 17.75 -6.67 0.28
CA ALA A 44 17.77 -7.43 -0.97
C ALA A 44 17.74 -6.47 -2.16
N ASN A 45 18.82 -6.44 -2.92
CA ASN A 45 18.97 -5.58 -4.10
C ASN A 45 18.95 -6.46 -5.35
N GLY A 46 17.93 -6.32 -6.18
CA GLY A 46 17.87 -6.97 -7.47
C GLY A 46 18.86 -6.35 -8.45
N GLY A 47 19.42 -7.16 -9.35
CA GLY A 47 20.15 -6.60 -10.49
C GLY A 47 19.20 -5.97 -11.51
N PRO A 48 19.73 -5.37 -12.60
CA PRO A 48 18.90 -4.84 -13.68
C PRO A 48 17.91 -5.90 -14.18
N GLY A 49 16.61 -5.63 -14.12
CA GLY A 49 15.56 -6.57 -14.49
C GLY A 49 15.16 -7.59 -13.40
N GLY A 50 15.94 -7.76 -12.34
CA GLY A 50 15.59 -8.62 -11.20
C GLY A 50 14.79 -7.91 -10.13
N ALA A 51 13.95 -8.68 -9.42
CA ALA A 51 13.27 -8.19 -8.23
C ALA A 51 14.24 -8.02 -7.06
N GLY A 52 13.91 -7.18 -6.07
CA GLY A 52 14.62 -7.21 -4.80
C GLY A 52 14.49 -8.59 -4.15
N ILE A 53 13.24 -9.01 -3.95
CA ILE A 53 12.86 -10.34 -3.47
C ILE A 53 11.85 -10.95 -4.44
N GLY A 54 12.16 -12.12 -5.00
CA GLY A 54 11.27 -12.83 -5.93
C GLY A 54 11.95 -13.25 -7.22
N GLY A 55 11.38 -12.91 -8.37
CA GLY A 55 11.85 -13.39 -9.68
C GLY A 55 13.08 -12.64 -10.19
N GLY A 56 13.99 -13.34 -10.86
CA GLY A 56 15.12 -12.71 -11.56
C GLY A 56 14.70 -12.15 -12.93
N GLY A 57 13.91 -12.92 -13.68
CA GLY A 57 13.20 -12.46 -14.88
C GLY A 57 11.89 -13.19 -15.11
N GLY A 58 11.45 -13.98 -14.11
CA GLY A 58 10.20 -14.69 -14.12
C GLY A 58 9.26 -14.17 -13.02
N SER A 59 8.17 -14.90 -12.79
CA SER A 59 7.19 -14.57 -11.76
C SER A 59 7.80 -14.55 -10.35
N GLY A 60 7.19 -13.77 -9.45
CA GLY A 60 7.67 -13.59 -8.08
C GLY A 60 7.66 -14.86 -7.22
N GLY A 61 6.90 -15.88 -7.60
CA GLY A 61 6.75 -17.10 -6.82
C GLY A 61 5.82 -16.91 -5.63
N THR A 62 6.10 -17.58 -4.51
CA THR A 62 5.36 -17.45 -3.26
C THR A 62 6.25 -16.80 -2.21
N ILE A 63 5.88 -15.59 -1.78
CA ILE A 63 6.69 -14.78 -0.86
C ILE A 63 5.87 -14.53 0.40
N THR A 64 6.42 -14.89 1.56
CA THR A 64 5.80 -14.65 2.88
C THR A 64 6.75 -13.87 3.77
N ILE A 65 6.28 -12.75 4.31
CA ILE A 65 7.02 -11.94 5.29
C ILE A 65 6.16 -11.83 6.55
N SER A 66 6.64 -12.40 7.66
CA SER A 66 5.94 -12.39 8.94
C SER A 66 6.66 -11.59 10.03
N GLY A 67 7.88 -11.11 9.76
CA GLY A 67 8.64 -10.30 10.70
C GLY A 67 9.94 -9.75 10.10
N GLY A 68 10.69 -9.02 10.94
CA GLY A 68 11.96 -8.39 10.57
C GLY A 68 11.83 -6.99 9.98
N THR A 69 12.98 -6.40 9.66
CA THR A 69 13.10 -5.16 8.87
C THR A 69 13.58 -5.54 7.48
N VAL A 70 12.73 -5.41 6.48
CA VAL A 70 12.97 -5.86 5.11
C VAL A 70 13.03 -4.66 4.18
N MET A 71 14.15 -4.51 3.48
CA MET A 71 14.33 -3.53 2.41
C MET A 71 14.59 -4.27 1.10
N ALA A 72 13.67 -4.14 0.15
CA ALA A 72 13.69 -4.85 -1.12
C ALA A 72 13.68 -3.85 -2.28
N ASN A 73 14.81 -3.73 -2.98
CA ASN A 73 15.02 -2.76 -4.04
C ASN A 73 15.19 -3.47 -5.38
N SER A 74 14.48 -3.04 -6.41
CA SER A 74 14.75 -3.49 -7.78
C SER A 74 15.82 -2.63 -8.47
N GLY A 75 16.47 -3.19 -9.49
CA GLY A 75 17.53 -2.50 -10.22
C GLY A 75 17.05 -1.56 -11.35
N SER A 76 15.86 -1.77 -11.91
CA SER A 76 15.27 -0.92 -12.98
C SER A 76 13.89 -1.39 -13.45
N HIS A 77 13.68 -2.69 -13.65
CA HIS A 77 12.44 -3.20 -14.24
C HIS A 77 11.73 -4.31 -13.45
N GLY A 78 12.41 -4.90 -12.46
CA GLY A 78 11.76 -5.82 -11.53
C GLY A 78 10.92 -5.05 -10.50
N ALA A 79 10.08 -5.80 -9.77
CA ALA A 79 9.42 -5.28 -8.58
C ALA A 79 10.38 -5.19 -7.39
N GLY A 80 10.08 -4.36 -6.39
CA GLY A 80 10.78 -4.43 -5.11
C GLY A 80 10.60 -5.82 -4.49
N ILE A 81 9.34 -6.24 -4.33
CA ILE A 81 8.94 -7.60 -3.96
C ILE A 81 7.98 -8.15 -5.01
N GLY A 82 8.33 -9.27 -5.64
CA GLY A 82 7.49 -9.94 -6.63
C GLY A 82 8.23 -10.30 -7.91
N GLY A 83 7.67 -9.95 -9.07
CA GLY A 83 8.17 -10.38 -10.37
C GLY A 83 9.45 -9.69 -10.82
N GLY A 84 10.29 -10.41 -11.58
CA GLY A 84 11.34 -9.80 -12.40
C GLY A 84 10.75 -9.12 -13.63
N TYR A 85 11.60 -8.64 -14.54
CA TYR A 85 11.19 -8.07 -15.83
C TYR A 85 10.26 -9.03 -16.59
N ASP A 86 9.10 -8.54 -17.05
CA ASP A 86 8.03 -9.35 -17.67
C ASP A 86 7.49 -10.50 -16.79
N GLY A 87 7.80 -10.48 -15.49
CA GLY A 87 7.32 -11.43 -14.50
C GLY A 87 6.11 -10.91 -13.74
N SER A 88 5.07 -11.73 -13.61
CA SER A 88 3.93 -11.44 -12.73
C SER A 88 4.33 -11.46 -11.25
N GLY A 89 3.60 -10.72 -10.41
CA GLY A 89 3.94 -10.58 -8.98
C GLY A 89 3.90 -11.86 -8.15
N GLY A 90 3.23 -12.91 -8.62
CA GLY A 90 3.07 -14.16 -7.89
C GLY A 90 2.09 -14.03 -6.73
N THR A 91 2.33 -14.77 -5.64
CA THR A 91 1.54 -14.73 -4.41
C THR A 91 2.39 -14.14 -3.29
N ILE A 92 1.98 -13.00 -2.76
CA ILE A 92 2.73 -12.23 -1.77
C ILE A 92 1.86 -12.07 -0.52
N ALA A 93 2.37 -12.50 0.64
CA ALA A 93 1.71 -12.37 1.92
C ALA A 93 2.62 -11.64 2.92
N ILE A 94 2.14 -10.54 3.48
CA ILE A 94 2.83 -9.78 4.53
C ILE A 94 1.93 -9.75 5.77
N SER A 95 2.36 -10.38 6.86
CA SER A 95 1.62 -10.43 8.12
C SER A 95 2.28 -9.69 9.27
N GLY A 96 3.52 -9.21 9.09
CA GLY A 96 4.27 -8.48 10.11
C GLY A 96 5.58 -7.88 9.60
N GLY A 97 6.31 -7.25 10.51
CA GLY A 97 7.59 -6.59 10.21
C GLY A 97 7.45 -5.15 9.70
N THR A 98 8.61 -4.54 9.43
CA THR A 98 8.73 -3.26 8.74
C THR A 98 9.27 -3.54 7.34
N VAL A 99 8.44 -3.34 6.31
CA VAL A 99 8.75 -3.71 4.93
C VAL A 99 8.81 -2.47 4.08
N THR A 100 9.94 -2.22 3.43
CA THR A 100 10.11 -1.20 2.41
C THR A 100 10.42 -1.88 1.09
N ALA A 101 9.56 -1.68 0.10
CA ALA A 101 9.67 -2.29 -1.21
C ALA A 101 9.67 -1.20 -2.28
N THR A 102 10.78 -1.10 -3.01
CA THR A 102 11.00 -0.05 -4.00
C THR A 102 11.19 -0.66 -5.37
N GLY A 103 10.23 -0.39 -6.25
CA GLY A 103 10.33 -0.62 -7.68
C GLY A 103 10.66 0.69 -8.42
N SER A 104 10.90 0.57 -9.72
CA SER A 104 11.00 1.70 -10.64
C SER A 104 9.97 1.53 -11.76
N ASP A 105 10.25 0.68 -12.75
CA ASP A 105 9.25 0.33 -13.77
C ASP A 105 8.37 -0.84 -13.29
N GLY A 106 8.94 -1.78 -12.55
CA GLY A 106 8.14 -2.73 -11.78
C GLY A 106 7.46 -2.06 -10.58
N ALA A 107 6.44 -2.71 -10.03
CA ALA A 107 5.75 -2.23 -8.85
C ALA A 107 6.66 -2.23 -7.60
N GLY A 108 6.31 -1.46 -6.57
CA GLY A 108 6.94 -1.62 -5.26
C GLY A 108 6.74 -3.05 -4.75
N ILE A 109 5.47 -3.48 -4.71
CA ILE A 109 5.06 -4.87 -4.43
C ILE A 109 4.14 -5.34 -5.56
N GLY A 110 4.52 -6.39 -6.27
CA GLY A 110 3.70 -6.96 -7.34
C GLY A 110 4.49 -7.29 -8.61
N GLY A 111 3.98 -6.90 -9.76
CA GLY A 111 4.52 -7.28 -11.07
C GLY A 111 5.77 -6.48 -11.45
N GLY A 112 6.66 -7.11 -12.21
CA GLY A 112 7.69 -6.36 -12.94
C GLY A 112 7.09 -5.57 -14.10
N SER A 113 7.95 -4.83 -14.81
CA SER A 113 7.58 -4.11 -16.04
C SER A 113 6.76 -5.00 -16.97
N GLY A 114 5.69 -4.44 -17.55
CA GLY A 114 4.77 -5.08 -18.49
C GLY A 114 3.80 -6.07 -17.86
N SER A 115 3.86 -6.31 -16.55
CA SER A 115 3.26 -7.50 -15.94
C SER A 115 2.28 -7.22 -14.80
N TYR A 116 1.39 -8.19 -14.59
CA TYR A 116 0.31 -8.15 -13.61
C TYR A 116 0.80 -8.21 -12.16
N GLY A 117 0.09 -7.53 -11.26
CA GLY A 117 0.41 -7.45 -9.83
C GLY A 117 0.32 -8.77 -9.06
N GLY A 118 -0.41 -9.76 -9.57
CA GLY A 118 -0.57 -11.06 -8.91
C GLY A 118 -1.61 -11.02 -7.78
N THR A 119 -1.37 -11.81 -6.73
CA THR A 119 -2.22 -11.89 -5.54
C THR A 119 -1.43 -11.41 -4.33
N ILE A 120 -1.89 -10.31 -3.72
CA ILE A 120 -1.18 -9.61 -2.65
C ILE A 120 -2.10 -9.51 -1.43
N THR A 121 -1.64 -10.04 -0.30
CA THR A 121 -2.36 -9.98 0.97
C THR A 121 -1.48 -9.32 2.03
N ILE A 122 -1.99 -8.26 2.65
CA ILE A 122 -1.34 -7.60 3.79
C ILE A 122 -2.27 -7.69 4.99
N SER A 123 -1.87 -8.43 6.02
CA SER A 123 -2.65 -8.61 7.26
C SER A 123 -2.02 -7.96 8.49
N GLY A 124 -0.83 -7.38 8.36
CA GLY A 124 -0.15 -6.70 9.45
C GLY A 124 1.18 -6.06 9.03
N GLY A 125 1.87 -5.47 10.00
CA GLY A 125 3.15 -4.79 9.82
C GLY A 125 3.03 -3.32 9.38
N THR A 126 4.18 -2.71 9.14
CA THR A 126 4.32 -1.39 8.52
C THR A 126 4.90 -1.59 7.13
N VAL A 127 4.11 -1.34 6.09
CA VAL A 127 4.49 -1.60 4.70
C VAL A 127 4.58 -0.29 3.94
N THR A 128 5.72 -0.03 3.32
CA THR A 128 5.93 1.10 2.41
C THR A 128 6.31 0.55 1.04
N ALA A 129 5.46 0.77 0.05
CA ALA A 129 5.64 0.30 -1.31
C ALA A 129 5.65 1.48 -2.28
N THR A 130 6.76 1.66 -2.98
CA THR A 130 7.00 2.84 -3.82
C THR A 130 7.44 2.46 -5.22
N SER A 131 6.97 3.19 -6.22
CA SER A 131 7.39 3.02 -7.62
C SER A 131 7.35 4.35 -8.38
N THR A 132 8.08 4.45 -9.49
CA THR A 132 8.03 5.62 -10.38
C THR A 132 7.06 5.40 -11.55
N GLY A 133 7.15 4.25 -12.23
CA GLY A 133 6.35 3.90 -13.40
C GLY A 133 5.26 2.87 -13.11
N GLY A 134 5.60 1.81 -12.38
CA GLY A 134 4.63 0.82 -11.89
C GLY A 134 3.77 1.36 -10.75
N ALA A 135 2.80 0.58 -10.29
CA ALA A 135 2.04 0.89 -9.09
C ALA A 135 2.91 0.80 -7.83
N GLY A 136 2.53 1.48 -6.76
CA GLY A 136 3.14 1.21 -5.45
C GLY A 136 2.92 -0.25 -5.05
N ILE A 137 1.66 -0.70 -5.10
CA ILE A 137 1.25 -2.10 -4.95
C ILE A 137 0.39 -2.49 -6.15
N GLY A 138 0.81 -3.47 -6.96
CA GLY A 138 0.05 -3.95 -8.11
C GLY A 138 0.89 -4.14 -9.37
N GLY A 139 0.42 -3.60 -10.50
CA GLY A 139 0.99 -3.87 -11.83
C GLY A 139 2.18 -2.99 -12.20
N GLY A 140 3.02 -3.48 -13.12
CA GLY A 140 4.20 -2.76 -13.62
C GLY A 140 3.92 -1.82 -14.80
N PHE A 141 4.87 -0.94 -15.06
CA PHE A 141 4.92 -0.02 -16.19
C PHE A 141 5.09 -0.75 -17.52
N SER A 142 4.56 -0.22 -18.63
CA SER A 142 4.85 -0.71 -19.98
C SER A 142 5.20 0.43 -20.94
N SER A 143 6.31 0.32 -21.67
CA SER A 143 6.66 1.27 -22.73
C SER A 143 6.07 0.92 -24.10
N ASN A 144 5.52 -0.29 -24.26
CA ASN A 144 5.10 -0.87 -25.54
C ASN A 144 3.70 -1.49 -25.43
N GLY A 145 2.75 -0.76 -24.85
CA GLY A 145 1.36 -1.16 -24.75
C GLY A 145 0.73 -0.85 -23.40
N TYR A 146 -0.19 -1.72 -23.00
CA TYR A 146 -0.92 -1.55 -21.74
C TYR A 146 -0.01 -1.78 -20.54
N GLY A 147 -0.16 -0.93 -19.51
CA GLY A 147 0.41 -1.19 -18.21
C GLY A 147 -0.13 -2.49 -17.61
N GLY A 148 0.61 -3.09 -16.68
CA GLY A 148 0.17 -4.28 -15.98
C GLY A 148 -1.07 -4.01 -15.14
N SER A 149 -2.05 -4.93 -15.15
CA SER A 149 -3.20 -4.82 -14.24
C SER A 149 -2.78 -5.03 -12.77
N GLY A 150 -3.48 -4.37 -11.84
CA GLY A 150 -3.21 -4.42 -10.41
C GLY A 150 -3.36 -5.79 -9.74
N GLY A 151 -4.07 -6.73 -10.38
CA GLY A 151 -4.29 -8.06 -9.81
C GLY A 151 -5.32 -8.06 -8.69
N THR A 152 -5.13 -8.92 -7.68
CA THR A 152 -6.01 -9.02 -6.50
C THR A 152 -5.26 -8.61 -5.25
N ILE A 153 -5.72 -7.55 -4.59
CA ILE A 153 -5.05 -6.92 -3.46
C ILE A 153 -6.02 -6.89 -2.28
N THR A 154 -5.65 -7.52 -1.16
CA THR A 154 -6.44 -7.55 0.07
C THR A 154 -5.62 -7.00 1.23
N ILE A 155 -6.14 -6.00 1.92
CA ILE A 155 -5.51 -5.42 3.11
C ILE A 155 -6.47 -5.56 4.31
N SER A 156 -6.02 -6.25 5.36
CA SER A 156 -6.83 -6.56 6.55
C SER A 156 -6.20 -6.08 7.86
N GLY A 157 -4.93 -5.66 7.84
CA GLY A 157 -4.29 -5.08 9.02
C GLY A 157 -3.02 -4.32 8.70
N GLY A 158 -2.47 -3.66 9.72
CA GLY A 158 -1.23 -2.89 9.62
C GLY A 158 -1.41 -1.50 9.00
N THR A 159 -0.28 -0.82 8.85
CA THR A 159 -0.21 0.49 8.18
C THR A 159 0.49 0.33 6.84
N VAL A 160 -0.20 0.70 5.77
CA VAL A 160 0.28 0.54 4.40
C VAL A 160 0.38 1.90 3.73
N THR A 161 1.56 2.25 3.24
CA THR A 161 1.80 3.40 2.38
C THR A 161 2.17 2.91 0.99
N ALA A 162 1.38 3.26 -0.01
CA ALA A 162 1.56 2.84 -1.39
C ALA A 162 1.59 4.07 -2.29
N THR A 163 2.74 4.33 -2.92
CA THR A 163 2.97 5.56 -3.67
C THR A 163 3.51 5.26 -5.05
N SER A 164 2.93 5.90 -6.06
CA SER A 164 3.51 5.95 -7.40
C SER A 164 3.52 7.37 -7.96
N TYR A 165 4.55 7.70 -8.74
CA TYR A 165 4.62 9.01 -9.40
C TYR A 165 3.71 9.05 -10.63
N ASN A 166 3.92 8.14 -11.59
CA ASN A 166 3.18 8.13 -12.85
C ASN A 166 1.91 7.29 -12.82
N SER A 167 1.73 6.42 -11.83
CA SER A 167 0.65 5.43 -11.84
C SER A 167 -0.13 5.36 -10.53
N ALA A 168 -1.00 4.37 -10.36
CA ALA A 168 -1.76 4.21 -9.14
C ALA A 168 -0.85 3.92 -7.93
N GLY A 169 -1.21 4.43 -6.76
CA GLY A 169 -0.58 3.98 -5.51
C GLY A 169 -0.86 2.48 -5.30
N ILE A 170 -2.12 2.08 -5.48
CA ILE A 170 -2.57 0.68 -5.43
C ILE A 170 -3.38 0.38 -6.69
N GLY A 171 -2.94 -0.59 -7.50
CA GLY A 171 -3.68 -1.05 -8.68
C GLY A 171 -2.82 -1.15 -9.93
N GLY A 172 -3.29 -0.60 -11.05
CA GLY A 172 -2.68 -0.78 -12.37
C GLY A 172 -1.42 0.06 -12.56
N GLY A 173 -0.50 -0.43 -13.41
CA GLY A 173 0.71 0.28 -13.82
C GLY A 173 0.47 1.24 -14.99
N TYR A 174 1.41 2.14 -15.24
CA TYR A 174 1.34 3.08 -16.36
C TYR A 174 1.69 2.38 -17.69
N GLY A 175 1.07 2.76 -18.80
CA GLY A 175 1.41 2.23 -20.12
C GLY A 175 1.48 3.29 -21.21
N TYR A 176 2.41 3.14 -22.15
CA TYR A 176 2.44 3.87 -23.42
C TYR A 176 1.95 2.94 -24.54
N GLY A 177 0.77 3.21 -25.09
CA GLY A 177 0.18 2.34 -26.12
C GLY A 177 -0.65 3.13 -27.14
N ASP A 178 -0.77 2.58 -28.34
CA ASP A 178 -1.59 3.13 -29.40
C ASP A 178 -3.06 2.74 -29.13
N THR A 179 -3.86 3.67 -28.57
CA THR A 179 -5.22 3.38 -28.09
C THR A 179 -6.27 3.40 -29.21
N GLY A 180 -5.91 2.92 -30.42
CA GLY A 180 -6.81 2.86 -31.57
C GLY A 180 -7.22 4.23 -32.14
N GLY A 181 -6.52 5.30 -31.77
CA GLY A 181 -6.79 6.68 -32.24
C GLY A 181 -5.60 7.63 -32.15
N GLY A 182 -4.39 7.12 -31.89
CA GLY A 182 -3.16 7.88 -31.67
C GLY A 182 -2.38 7.39 -30.45
N SER A 183 -1.09 7.76 -30.38
CA SER A 183 -0.23 7.50 -29.22
C SER A 183 -0.79 8.20 -27.98
N GLY A 184 -1.24 7.43 -26.99
CA GLY A 184 -1.88 7.89 -25.77
C GLY A 184 -1.46 7.07 -24.55
N THR A 185 -1.98 7.44 -23.38
CA THR A 185 -1.78 6.65 -22.16
C THR A 185 -2.67 5.41 -22.19
N ALA A 186 -2.06 4.24 -22.01
CA ALA A 186 -2.72 2.93 -21.99
C ALA A 186 -2.44 2.25 -20.63
N GLY A 187 -2.93 2.83 -19.54
CA GLY A 187 -2.75 2.28 -18.20
C GLY A 187 -3.34 0.88 -18.04
N GLY A 188 -2.75 0.09 -17.14
CA GLY A 188 -3.34 -1.17 -16.72
C GLY A 188 -4.57 -0.96 -15.84
N ASP A 189 -5.51 -1.90 -15.88
CA ASP A 189 -6.70 -1.85 -15.04
C ASP A 189 -6.35 -2.06 -13.55
N GLY A 190 -7.06 -1.38 -12.66
CA GLY A 190 -6.84 -1.40 -11.21
C GLY A 190 -7.00 -2.77 -10.55
N GLY A 191 -7.68 -3.70 -11.21
CA GLY A 191 -7.92 -5.04 -10.68
C GLY A 191 -8.96 -5.05 -9.55
N ARG A 192 -8.73 -5.86 -8.51
CA ARG A 192 -9.60 -5.94 -7.33
C ARG A 192 -8.84 -5.48 -6.10
N PHE A 193 -9.37 -4.46 -5.44
CA PHE A 193 -8.91 -3.99 -4.14
C PHE A 193 -9.99 -4.24 -3.08
N THR A 194 -9.62 -4.92 -2.00
CA THR A 194 -10.48 -5.16 -0.84
C THR A 194 -9.77 -4.71 0.44
N ILE A 195 -10.48 -3.95 1.27
CA ILE A 195 -10.05 -3.66 2.64
C ILE A 195 -11.13 -4.15 3.62
N ASN A 196 -10.74 -5.03 4.54
CA ASN A 196 -11.70 -5.77 5.37
C ASN A 196 -11.23 -6.04 6.80
N GLY A 197 -10.44 -5.13 7.37
CA GLY A 197 -9.96 -5.26 8.74
C GLY A 197 -9.42 -3.97 9.36
N ASN A 198 -8.60 -4.12 10.40
CA ASN A 198 -8.04 -3.00 11.17
C ASN A 198 -6.79 -2.46 10.47
N ALA A 199 -6.94 -2.01 9.24
CA ALA A 199 -5.86 -1.46 8.43
C ALA A 199 -5.99 0.04 8.23
N VAL A 200 -4.85 0.72 8.10
CA VAL A 200 -4.77 2.11 7.64
C VAL A 200 -3.94 2.16 6.36
N VAL A 201 -4.55 2.64 5.28
CA VAL A 201 -3.95 2.67 3.95
C VAL A 201 -3.78 4.12 3.51
N PHE A 202 -2.58 4.48 3.09
CA PHE A 202 -2.25 5.73 2.41
C PHE A 202 -1.83 5.41 0.98
N ALA A 203 -2.76 5.59 0.04
CA ALA A 203 -2.47 5.45 -1.38
C ALA A 203 -2.29 6.85 -2.00
N THR A 204 -1.20 7.07 -2.71
CA THR A 204 -0.91 8.35 -3.36
C THR A 204 -0.43 8.18 -4.80
N SER A 205 -0.91 9.07 -5.66
CA SER A 205 -0.49 9.18 -7.06
C SER A 205 -0.47 10.64 -7.50
N ASN A 206 0.47 11.01 -8.37
CA ASN A 206 0.51 12.34 -8.97
C ASN A 206 -0.20 12.41 -10.33
N GLN A 207 -0.37 11.29 -11.03
CA GLN A 207 -0.83 11.27 -12.44
C GLN A 207 -2.00 10.30 -12.68
N ALA A 208 -2.42 9.52 -11.67
CA ALA A 208 -3.49 8.53 -11.78
C ALA A 208 -4.42 8.55 -10.56
N SER A 209 -5.46 7.71 -10.58
CA SER A 209 -6.25 7.38 -9.40
C SER A 209 -5.33 6.81 -8.30
N PRO A 210 -5.35 7.31 -7.06
CA PRO A 210 -4.51 6.77 -5.99
C PRO A 210 -4.74 5.26 -5.73
N ILE A 211 -6.00 4.82 -5.79
CA ILE A 211 -6.37 3.41 -5.87
C ILE A 211 -7.15 3.22 -7.17
N GLY A 212 -6.72 2.37 -8.09
CA GLY A 212 -7.38 2.17 -9.37
C GLY A 212 -6.43 1.85 -10.52
N GLY A 213 -6.85 2.18 -11.74
CA GLY A 213 -6.05 1.94 -12.94
C GLY A 213 -4.90 2.94 -13.09
N GLY A 214 -3.90 2.57 -13.88
CA GLY A 214 -2.97 3.55 -14.42
C GLY A 214 -3.68 4.53 -15.37
N PRO A 215 -3.04 5.63 -15.80
CA PRO A 215 -3.68 6.61 -16.68
C PRO A 215 -4.23 5.99 -17.96
N GLY A 216 -5.55 6.08 -18.19
CA GLY A 216 -6.24 5.45 -19.32
C GLY A 216 -6.68 4.00 -19.10
N GLY A 217 -6.32 3.38 -17.97
CA GLY A 217 -6.85 2.08 -17.52
C GLY A 217 -8.14 2.22 -16.72
N GLY A 218 -8.92 1.14 -16.62
CA GLY A 218 -10.13 1.12 -15.79
C GLY A 218 -9.79 1.06 -14.30
N ASP A 219 -10.61 1.69 -13.45
CA ASP A 219 -10.38 1.71 -11.99
C ASP A 219 -10.49 0.33 -11.33
N GLY A 220 -11.09 -0.65 -12.00
CA GLY A 220 -11.34 -1.97 -11.43
C GLY A 220 -12.44 -1.95 -10.38
N THR A 221 -12.29 -2.78 -9.34
CA THR A 221 -13.27 -2.94 -8.25
C THR A 221 -12.67 -2.60 -6.90
N LYS A 222 -13.41 -1.83 -6.11
CA LYS A 222 -13.06 -1.46 -4.74
C LYS A 222 -14.14 -1.96 -3.78
N GLU A 223 -13.74 -2.76 -2.80
CA GLU A 223 -14.61 -3.30 -1.76
C GLU A 223 -14.11 -2.81 -0.40
N LEU A 224 -14.70 -1.72 0.09
CA LEU A 224 -14.31 -1.05 1.33
C LEU A 224 -15.21 -1.46 2.49
N ILE A 225 -14.86 -2.56 3.16
CA ILE A 225 -15.70 -3.18 4.21
C ILE A 225 -15.35 -2.62 5.59
N LYS A 226 -14.06 -2.64 5.94
CA LYS A 226 -13.56 -2.24 7.26
C LYS A 226 -12.12 -1.74 7.14
N GLY A 227 -11.84 -0.54 7.67
CA GLY A 227 -10.49 0.06 7.68
C GLY A 227 -10.52 1.57 7.51
N VAL A 228 -9.34 2.20 7.44
CA VAL A 228 -9.17 3.61 7.08
C VAL A 228 -8.41 3.71 5.78
N VAL A 229 -8.97 4.39 4.78
CA VAL A 229 -8.36 4.51 3.44
C VAL A 229 -8.22 5.95 3.05
N PHE A 230 -6.97 6.37 2.80
CA PHE A 230 -6.62 7.64 2.17
C PHE A 230 -6.35 7.41 0.69
N GLU A 231 -7.19 8.02 -0.15
CA GLU A 231 -6.94 8.18 -1.58
C GLU A 231 -6.44 9.61 -1.83
N GLY A 232 -5.12 9.73 -1.96
CA GLY A 232 -4.45 11.04 -1.96
C GLY A 232 -4.62 11.71 -0.60
N SER A 233 -5.14 12.94 -0.60
CA SER A 233 -5.38 13.72 0.62
C SER A 233 -6.74 13.44 1.28
N ASN A 234 -7.55 12.54 0.73
CA ASN A 234 -8.90 12.27 1.23
C ASN A 234 -8.97 10.90 1.89
N GLY A 235 -9.08 10.90 3.21
CA GLY A 235 -9.26 9.74 4.07
C GLY A 235 -10.72 9.46 4.38
N THR A 236 -11.13 8.20 4.39
CA THR A 236 -12.45 7.75 4.82
C THR A 236 -12.33 6.57 5.78
N VAL A 237 -13.10 6.59 6.86
CA VAL A 237 -13.30 5.44 7.74
C VAL A 237 -14.42 4.56 7.18
N CYS A 238 -14.15 3.29 6.97
CA CYS A 238 -15.10 2.30 6.47
C CYS A 238 -15.46 1.33 7.60
N GLY A 239 -16.75 1.13 7.88
CA GLY A 239 -17.21 0.25 8.95
C GLY A 239 -16.79 0.73 10.33
N SER A 240 -16.25 -0.18 11.14
CA SER A 240 -15.86 0.10 12.54
C SER A 240 -14.44 -0.36 12.88
N PRO A 241 -13.38 0.21 12.28
CA PRO A 241 -12.00 -0.20 12.53
C PRO A 241 -11.45 0.30 13.87
N GLU A 242 -10.49 -0.48 14.38
CA GLU A 242 -9.54 -0.04 15.40
C GLU A 242 -8.22 0.36 14.72
N LEU A 243 -7.57 1.42 15.20
CA LEU A 243 -6.26 1.80 14.71
C LEU A 243 -5.23 0.69 15.00
N PRO A 244 -4.38 0.29 14.02
CA PRO A 244 -3.37 -0.76 14.20
C PRO A 244 -2.13 -0.29 14.98
N GLY A 245 -2.06 0.99 15.35
CA GLY A 245 -0.95 1.63 16.02
C GLY A 245 -1.05 3.14 15.86
N ASP A 246 0.02 3.86 16.19
CA ASP A 246 0.05 5.32 16.06
C ASP A 246 -0.09 5.75 14.60
N ILE A 247 -0.99 6.69 14.34
CA ILE A 247 -1.29 7.19 12.99
C ILE A 247 -1.27 8.70 13.00
N THR A 248 -0.71 9.27 11.93
CA THR A 248 -0.74 10.70 11.67
C THR A 248 -1.57 11.00 10.44
N ILE A 249 -2.56 11.88 10.57
CA ILE A 249 -3.27 12.51 9.45
C ILE A 249 -2.39 13.68 8.97
N PRO A 250 -1.87 13.64 7.73
CA PRO A 250 -0.96 14.67 7.25
C PRO A 250 -1.60 16.04 7.13
N TYR A 251 -0.76 17.09 7.14
CA TYR A 251 -1.20 18.44 6.81
C TYR A 251 -1.78 18.49 5.39
N GLY A 252 -2.90 19.19 5.22
CA GLY A 252 -3.63 19.25 3.95
C GLY A 252 -4.51 18.03 3.65
N SER A 253 -4.47 16.98 4.47
CA SER A 253 -5.37 15.84 4.35
C SER A 253 -6.65 16.02 5.18
N THR A 254 -7.74 15.43 4.72
CA THR A 254 -9.00 15.31 5.49
C THR A 254 -9.27 13.84 5.80
N LEU A 255 -9.57 13.50 7.04
CA LEU A 255 -10.16 12.22 7.42
C LEU A 255 -11.65 12.40 7.71
N THR A 256 -12.50 11.74 6.94
CA THR A 256 -13.94 11.69 7.17
C THR A 256 -14.33 10.42 7.92
N VAL A 257 -15.09 10.57 8.99
CA VAL A 257 -15.78 9.47 9.69
C VAL A 257 -17.26 9.58 9.31
N PRO A 258 -17.77 8.79 8.35
CA PRO A 258 -19.15 8.91 7.88
C PRO A 258 -20.19 8.52 8.93
N ASP A 259 -21.45 8.88 8.70
CA ASP A 259 -22.60 8.40 9.49
C ASP A 259 -22.59 6.87 9.57
N GLY A 260 -22.81 6.33 10.78
CA GLY A 260 -22.79 4.89 11.04
C GLY A 260 -21.41 4.25 11.11
N ALA A 261 -20.33 4.96 10.75
CA ALA A 261 -18.97 4.48 10.94
C ALA A 261 -18.46 4.78 12.36
N THR A 262 -17.50 3.97 12.83
CA THR A 262 -16.83 4.18 14.13
C THR A 262 -15.33 4.04 13.97
N LEU A 263 -14.57 5.05 14.38
CA LEU A 263 -13.13 4.95 14.51
C LEU A 263 -12.77 4.77 15.98
N THR A 264 -12.19 3.62 16.32
CA THR A 264 -11.70 3.33 17.67
C THR A 264 -10.20 3.61 17.75
N ILE A 265 -9.78 4.44 18.71
CA ILE A 265 -8.39 4.68 19.09
C ILE A 265 -8.08 3.80 20.31
N PRO A 266 -7.38 2.67 20.15
CA PRO A 266 -7.12 1.75 21.25
C PRO A 266 -6.25 2.37 22.36
N ASP A 267 -6.19 1.69 23.50
CA ASP A 267 -5.29 2.10 24.58
C ASP A 267 -3.83 2.17 24.10
N ASN A 268 -3.05 3.10 24.67
CA ASN A 268 -1.66 3.36 24.28
C ASN A 268 -1.44 3.66 22.79
N THR A 269 -2.47 4.13 22.09
CA THR A 269 -2.41 4.55 20.68
C THR A 269 -2.72 6.03 20.54
N ALA A 270 -2.01 6.72 19.65
CA ALA A 270 -2.23 8.11 19.29
C ALA A 270 -2.74 8.25 17.85
N LEU A 271 -3.83 8.99 17.69
CA LEU A 271 -4.22 9.60 16.42
C LEU A 271 -3.75 11.05 16.40
N THR A 272 -2.72 11.36 15.63
CA THR A 272 -2.22 12.74 15.47
C THR A 272 -2.89 13.40 14.27
N ASN A 273 -3.69 14.43 14.50
CA ASN A 273 -4.31 15.21 13.44
C ASN A 273 -3.52 16.48 13.14
N ASN A 274 -2.77 16.50 12.02
CA ASN A 274 -2.15 17.72 11.49
C ASN A 274 -2.98 18.34 10.34
N GLY A 275 -4.06 17.69 9.92
CA GLY A 275 -4.94 18.12 8.83
C GLY A 275 -6.33 18.46 9.34
N ARG A 276 -7.34 17.83 8.76
CA ARG A 276 -8.75 18.00 9.13
C ARG A 276 -9.40 16.67 9.45
N ILE A 277 -10.22 16.62 10.50
CA ILE A 277 -11.16 15.53 10.77
C ILE A 277 -12.58 16.05 10.56
N GLU A 278 -13.36 15.38 9.74
CA GLU A 278 -14.81 15.56 9.58
C GLU A 278 -15.53 14.38 10.21
N ASN A 279 -16.02 14.55 11.44
CA ASN A 279 -16.68 13.50 12.18
C ASN A 279 -18.21 13.62 12.07
N HIS A 280 -18.82 12.72 11.29
CA HIS A 280 -20.27 12.51 11.21
C HIS A 280 -20.69 11.23 11.95
N GLY A 281 -19.78 10.26 12.09
CA GLY A 281 -19.97 9.03 12.85
C GLY A 281 -19.49 9.14 14.31
N THR A 282 -18.73 8.15 14.76
CA THR A 282 -18.18 8.09 16.12
C THR A 282 -16.66 8.01 16.11
N VAL A 283 -16.01 8.84 16.92
CA VAL A 283 -14.57 8.71 17.25
C VAL A 283 -14.47 8.43 18.74
N ASN A 284 -14.07 7.21 19.09
CA ASN A 284 -14.04 6.73 20.48
C ASN A 284 -12.76 5.96 20.80
N GLY A 285 -12.71 5.41 22.01
CA GLY A 285 -11.59 4.62 22.51
C GLY A 285 -10.88 5.28 23.68
N THR A 286 -9.98 4.53 24.32
CA THR A 286 -9.23 4.96 25.50
C THR A 286 -7.89 5.60 25.15
N GLY A 287 -7.47 5.53 23.89
CA GLY A 287 -6.28 6.22 23.40
C GLY A 287 -6.46 7.74 23.29
N THR A 288 -5.50 8.37 22.60
CA THR A 288 -5.42 9.84 22.53
C THR A 288 -5.63 10.36 21.11
N LEU A 289 -6.46 11.39 20.97
CA LEU A 289 -6.51 12.23 19.77
C LEU A 289 -5.66 13.48 20.02
N VAL A 290 -4.52 13.59 19.34
CA VAL A 290 -3.64 14.76 19.39
C VAL A 290 -3.99 15.68 18.23
N ASN A 291 -4.76 16.73 18.50
CA ASN A 291 -5.23 17.67 17.49
C ASN A 291 -4.29 18.89 17.35
N ASN A 292 -3.56 18.95 16.24
CA ASN A 292 -2.77 20.11 15.81
C ASN A 292 -3.44 20.87 14.64
N GLY A 293 -4.44 20.27 14.00
CA GLY A 293 -5.19 20.84 12.88
C GLY A 293 -6.62 21.23 13.29
N THR A 294 -7.60 20.80 12.50
CA THR A 294 -9.03 21.08 12.74
C THR A 294 -9.81 19.80 12.94
N VAL A 295 -10.68 19.75 13.95
CA VAL A 295 -11.71 18.73 14.12
C VAL A 295 -13.07 19.39 14.01
N ASN A 296 -13.87 18.94 13.04
CA ASN A 296 -15.28 19.30 12.90
C ASN A 296 -16.11 18.10 13.36
N ASP A 297 -16.58 18.16 14.60
CA ASP A 297 -17.47 17.14 15.16
C ASP A 297 -18.91 17.57 14.91
N HIS A 298 -19.60 16.87 14.01
CA HIS A 298 -21.02 17.10 13.69
C HIS A 298 -21.94 16.15 14.45
N SER A 299 -21.41 15.07 15.03
CA SER A 299 -22.21 13.98 15.61
C SER A 299 -22.44 14.11 17.11
N GLY A 300 -21.68 14.98 17.79
CA GLY A 300 -21.65 15.05 19.25
C GLY A 300 -21.06 13.79 19.91
N GLY A 301 -20.50 12.88 19.11
CA GLY A 301 -20.09 11.53 19.46
C GLY A 301 -18.58 11.33 19.63
N THR A 302 -17.80 12.41 19.80
CA THR A 302 -16.38 12.28 20.17
C THR A 302 -16.26 11.96 21.66
N SER A 303 -15.91 10.72 22.01
CA SER A 303 -15.64 10.31 23.40
C SER A 303 -14.16 10.08 23.70
N ALA A 304 -13.30 10.06 22.67
CA ALA A 304 -11.85 10.00 22.85
C ALA A 304 -11.32 11.27 23.53
N THR A 305 -10.25 11.13 24.32
CA THR A 305 -9.57 12.29 24.93
C THR A 305 -8.92 13.13 23.83
N VAL A 306 -9.36 14.38 23.67
CA VAL A 306 -8.82 15.32 22.68
C VAL A 306 -7.81 16.25 23.36
N ASN A 307 -6.55 16.12 22.99
CA ASN A 307 -5.44 16.98 23.39
C ASN A 307 -4.94 17.82 22.20
N GLY A 308 -4.05 18.78 22.44
CA GLY A 308 -3.36 19.55 21.38
C GLY A 308 -3.83 21.00 21.25
N THR A 309 -3.23 21.74 20.31
CA THR A 309 -3.43 23.19 20.12
C THR A 309 -4.37 23.55 18.97
N GLY A 310 -4.90 22.55 18.27
CA GLY A 310 -5.75 22.73 17.11
C GLY A 310 -7.19 23.13 17.45
N THR A 311 -7.95 23.48 16.42
CA THR A 311 -9.35 23.91 16.54
C THR A 311 -10.28 22.70 16.66
N VAL A 312 -11.27 22.78 17.56
CA VAL A 312 -12.36 21.80 17.68
C VAL A 312 -13.70 22.51 17.56
N ASN A 313 -14.41 22.28 16.45
CA ASN A 313 -15.75 22.79 16.21
C ASN A 313 -16.77 21.71 16.60
N LYS A 314 -17.72 22.05 17.47
CA LYS A 314 -18.83 21.17 17.91
C LYS A 314 -20.17 21.82 17.52
N PRO A 315 -21.26 21.06 17.30
CA PRO A 315 -22.57 21.65 17.08
C PRO A 315 -22.92 22.56 18.25
N SER A 316 -23.39 23.76 17.94
CA SER A 316 -23.92 24.70 18.92
C SER A 316 -24.95 23.99 19.78
N ALA A 317 -24.82 24.05 21.12
CA ALA A 317 -25.89 23.62 21.99
C ALA A 317 -27.14 24.44 21.66
N VAL A 318 -28.18 23.80 21.12
CA VAL A 318 -29.47 24.46 20.88
C VAL A 318 -30.01 24.83 22.26
N LYS A 319 -29.83 26.10 22.67
CA LYS A 319 -30.58 26.66 23.79
C LYS A 319 -32.03 26.80 23.35
N ILE A 320 -32.86 25.82 23.67
CA ILE A 320 -34.31 26.01 23.67
C ILE A 320 -34.60 26.94 24.85
N THR A 321 -34.90 28.19 24.54
CA THR A 321 -35.41 29.15 25.53
C THR A 321 -36.94 28.99 25.50
N PHE A 322 -37.53 28.53 26.62
CA PHE A 322 -38.98 28.49 26.81
C PHE A 322 -39.55 29.90 27.00
#